data_AF-A0A1V1NR00-F1
#
_entry.id   AF-A0A1V1NR00-F1
#
_cell.length_a   1.000
_cell.length_b   1.000
_cell.length_c   1.000
_cell.angle_alpha   90.00
_cell.angle_beta   90.00
_cell.angle_gamma   90.00
#
_symmetry.space_group_name_H-M   'P 1'
#
loop_
_entity.id
_entity.type
_entity.pdbx_description
1 polymer ?
#
loop_
_entity_poly.entity_id
_entity_poly.type
_entity_poly.pdbx_seq_one_letter_code
_entity_poly.pdbx_strand_id
1 'polypeptide(L)'
;MKSRGVYETPGGTILYEAHRILESIVLDKETYHYKQQIALKYADLVYNGQWFCPLRESLDAFVNETQKVVTGKVKLKLYKGNILFAGASSPYSLYNQELATFSQDDIITNKMLQ
;
A
#
# COMPACT_ATOMS: atom_id res chain seq x y z
N MET A 1 28.52 9.51 -7.66
CA MET A 1 28.44 10.15 -9.00
C MET A 1 26.99 10.10 -9.46
N LYS A 2 26.41 11.19 -9.98
CA LYS A 2 25.04 11.15 -10.54
C LYS A 2 25.11 10.59 -11.96
N SER A 3 24.12 9.79 -12.34
CA SER A 3 23.98 9.22 -13.69
C SER A 3 22.57 9.49 -14.22
N ARG A 4 22.40 9.48 -15.55
CA ARG A 4 21.09 9.54 -16.22
C ARG A 4 20.82 8.21 -16.89
N GLY A 5 19.62 7.67 -16.65
CA GLY A 5 19.12 6.45 -17.28
C GLY A 5 17.66 6.62 -17.66
N VAL A 6 17.23 5.94 -18.71
CA VAL A 6 15.83 5.83 -19.12
C VAL A 6 15.38 4.41 -18.83
N TYR A 7 14.20 4.26 -18.23
CA TYR A 7 13.65 2.96 -17.83
C TYR A 7 12.21 2.86 -18.29
N GLU A 8 11.85 1.70 -18.83
CA GLU A 8 10.49 1.36 -19.23
C GLU A 8 10.05 0.14 -18.41
N THR A 9 9.12 0.33 -17.48
CA THR A 9 8.71 -0.71 -16.52
C THR A 9 7.19 -0.88 -16.42
N PRO A 10 6.44 -0.98 -17.55
CA PRO A 10 4.99 -0.85 -17.57
C PRO A 10 4.27 -1.79 -16.60
N GLY A 11 4.62 -3.08 -16.59
CA GLY A 11 4.03 -4.05 -15.66
C GLY A 11 4.35 -3.75 -14.20
N GLY A 12 5.60 -3.37 -13.91
CA GLY A 12 6.03 -2.98 -12.57
C GLY A 12 5.33 -1.73 -12.06
N THR A 13 5.18 -0.71 -12.91
CA THR A 13 4.46 0.53 -12.58
C THR A 13 2.98 0.26 -12.28
N ILE A 14 2.33 -0.60 -13.07
CA ILE A 14 0.92 -0.99 -12.86
C ILE A 14 0.77 -1.77 -11.55
N LEU A 15 1.63 -2.76 -11.31
CA LEU A 15 1.58 -3.59 -10.10
C LEU A 15 1.87 -2.76 -8.84
N TYR A 16 2.84 -1.86 -8.90
CA TYR A 16 3.17 -0.96 -7.79
C TYR A 16 1.96 -0.11 -7.40
N GLU A 17 1.30 0.51 -8.37
CA GLU A 17 0.14 1.36 -8.11
C GLU A 17 -1.07 0.55 -7.61
N ALA A 18 -1.34 -0.61 -8.22
CA ALA A 18 -2.41 -1.51 -7.77
C ALA A 18 -2.18 -1.98 -6.32
N HIS A 19 -0.95 -2.38 -6.00
CA HIS A 19 -0.57 -2.86 -4.68
C HIS A 19 -0.70 -1.76 -3.62
N ARG A 20 -0.19 -0.56 -3.91
CA ARG A 20 -0.33 0.64 -3.05
C ARG A 20 -1.79 0.95 -2.73
N ILE A 21 -2.66 0.90 -3.73
CA ILE A 21 -4.10 1.12 -3.56
C ILE A 21 -4.72 0.03 -2.67
N LEU A 22 -4.37 -1.24 -2.91
CA LEU A 22 -4.90 -2.35 -2.12
C LEU A 22 -4.49 -2.24 -0.65
N GLU A 23 -3.23 -1.90 -0.38
CA GLU A 23 -2.74 -1.67 0.98
C GLU A 23 -3.46 -0.53 1.68
N SER A 24 -3.77 0.55 0.96
CA SER A 24 -4.44 1.72 1.54
C SER A 24 -5.85 1.44 2.06
N ILE A 25 -6.49 0.36 1.62
CA ILE A 25 -7.84 -0.02 2.05
C ILE A 25 -7.86 -1.16 3.08
N VAL A 26 -6.73 -1.86 3.31
CA VAL A 26 -6.67 -3.03 4.21
C VAL A 26 -5.72 -2.86 5.40
N LEU A 27 -4.74 -1.96 5.31
CA LEU A 27 -3.82 -1.67 6.41
C LEU A 27 -4.33 -0.50 7.23
N ASP A 28 -4.20 -0.59 8.55
CA ASP A 28 -4.46 0.54 9.42
C ASP A 28 -3.45 1.67 9.15
N LYS A 29 -3.82 2.88 9.57
CA LYS A 29 -3.06 4.10 9.30
C LYS A 29 -1.61 4.02 9.77
N GLU A 30 -1.36 3.53 10.99
CA GLU A 30 -0.03 3.54 11.59
C GLU A 30 0.87 2.49 10.93
N THR A 31 0.34 1.29 10.71
CA THR A 31 1.05 0.23 9.97
C THR A 31 1.37 0.68 8.54
N TYR A 32 0.40 1.25 7.83
CA TYR A 32 0.61 1.75 6.47
C TYR A 32 1.68 2.84 6.42
N HIS A 33 1.63 3.80 7.36
CA HIS A 33 2.61 4.90 7.43
C HIS A 33 4.02 4.40 7.71
N TYR A 34 4.19 3.53 8.71
CA TYR A 34 5.51 2.99 9.05
C TYR A 34 6.06 2.10 7.93
N LYS A 35 5.20 1.32 7.27
CA LYS A 35 5.58 0.51 6.09
C LYS A 35 6.19 1.35 4.96
N GLN A 36 5.75 2.59 4.74
CA GLN A 36 6.36 3.46 3.73
C GLN A 36 7.83 3.75 4.04
N GLN A 37 8.18 3.93 5.31
CA GLN A 37 9.58 4.14 5.73
C GLN A 37 10.41 2.88 5.51
N ILE A 38 9.85 1.71 5.86
CA ILE A 38 10.49 0.41 5.62
C ILE A 38 10.72 0.16 4.13
N ALA A 39 9.75 0.49 3.27
CA ALA A 39 9.85 0.31 1.82
C ALA A 39 11.02 1.13 1.22
N LEU A 40 11.21 2.37 1.68
CA LEU A 40 12.34 3.21 1.25
C LEU A 40 13.68 2.59 1.67
N LYS A 41 13.79 2.16 2.94
CA LYS A 41 15.04 1.51 3.40
C LYS A 41 15.32 0.21 2.65
N TYR A 42 14.28 -0.57 2.36
CA TYR A 42 14.41 -1.78 1.56
C TYR A 42 14.95 -1.48 0.17
N ALA A 43 14.40 -0.47 -0.51
CA ALA A 43 14.85 -0.03 -1.83
C ALA A 43 16.33 0.39 -1.82
N ASP A 44 16.78 1.13 -0.80
CA ASP A 44 18.20 1.50 -0.65
C ASP A 44 19.11 0.28 -0.53
N LEU A 45 18.73 -0.71 0.29
CA LEU A 45 19.53 -1.92 0.45
C LEU A 45 19.68 -2.67 -0.88
N VAL A 46 18.58 -2.82 -1.63
CA VAL A 46 18.59 -3.48 -2.94
C VAL A 46 19.44 -2.68 -3.93
N TYR A 47 19.25 -1.36 -4.01
CA TYR A 47 19.99 -0.50 -4.93
C TYR A 47 21.51 -0.53 -4.66
N ASN A 48 21.90 -0.61 -3.39
CA ASN A 48 23.30 -0.68 -2.96
C ASN A 48 23.90 -2.10 -3.06
N GLY A 49 23.17 -3.08 -3.61
CA GLY A 49 23.64 -4.47 -3.75
C GLY A 49 23.70 -5.24 -2.43
N GLN A 50 23.07 -4.74 -1.37
CA GLN A 50 23.07 -5.33 -0.03
C GLN A 50 21.98 -6.41 0.13
N TRP A 51 21.77 -7.22 -0.90
CA TRP A 51 20.71 -8.22 -0.92
C TRP A 51 20.84 -9.25 0.21
N PHE A 52 22.06 -9.74 0.47
CA PHE A 52 22.31 -10.77 1.48
C PHE A 52 22.54 -10.22 2.89
N CYS A 53 22.20 -8.95 3.16
CA CYS A 53 22.36 -8.41 4.50
C CYS A 53 21.24 -8.89 5.45
N PRO A 54 21.54 -9.17 6.74
CA PRO A 54 20.51 -9.58 7.71
C PRO A 54 19.38 -8.56 7.91
N LEU A 55 19.68 -7.28 7.69
CA LEU A 55 18.68 -6.21 7.80
C LEU A 55 17.57 -6.40 6.76
N ARG A 56 17.90 -6.66 5.48
CA ARG A 56 16.90 -6.88 4.42
C ARG A 56 16.01 -8.09 4.73
N GLU A 57 16.59 -9.13 5.31
CA GLU A 57 15.88 -10.33 5.83
C GLU A 57 14.90 -10.00 6.95
N SER A 58 15.31 -9.12 7.87
CA SER A 58 14.43 -8.62 8.94
C SER A 58 13.28 -7.77 8.39
N LEU A 59 13.55 -6.97 7.35
CA LEU A 59 12.52 -6.19 6.66
C LEU A 59 11.55 -7.09 5.87
N ASP A 60 12.02 -8.19 5.28
CA ASP A 60 11.13 -9.18 4.64
C ASP A 60 10.15 -9.78 5.65
N ALA A 61 10.60 -10.10 6.86
CA ALA A 61 9.71 -10.60 7.90
C ALA A 61 8.62 -9.58 8.27
N PHE A 62 8.98 -8.30 8.40
CA PHE A 62 8.01 -7.22 8.59
C PHE A 62 7.02 -7.13 7.41
N VAL A 63 7.51 -7.13 6.17
CA VAL A 63 6.64 -7.06 4.98
C VAL A 63 5.71 -8.27 4.95
N ASN A 64 6.20 -9.49 5.12
CA ASN A 64 5.41 -10.72 5.15
C ASN A 64 4.28 -10.66 6.19
N GLU A 65 4.52 -10.07 7.36
CA GLU A 65 3.47 -9.84 8.36
C GLU A 65 2.38 -8.92 7.83
N THR A 66 2.76 -7.75 7.30
CA THR A 66 1.78 -6.78 6.75
C THR A 66 0.99 -7.35 5.57
N GLN A 67 1.60 -8.23 4.76
CA GLN A 67 0.96 -8.75 3.55
C GLN A 67 -0.13 -9.81 3.82
N LYS A 68 -0.26 -10.33 5.05
CA LYS A 68 -1.24 -11.38 5.38
C LYS A 68 -2.70 -11.00 5.03
N VAL A 69 -3.04 -9.72 5.10
CA VAL A 69 -4.38 -9.19 4.82
C VAL A 69 -4.48 -8.48 3.46
N VAL A 70 -3.38 -8.37 2.71
CA VAL A 70 -3.31 -7.64 1.44
C VAL A 70 -3.82 -8.54 0.30
N THR A 71 -5.11 -8.85 0.36
CA THR A 71 -5.83 -9.67 -0.62
C THR A 71 -7.02 -8.88 -1.15
N GLY A 72 -7.21 -8.85 -2.47
CA GLY A 72 -8.33 -8.14 -3.09
C GLY A 72 -8.16 -7.95 -4.59
N LYS A 73 -9.02 -7.10 -5.16
CA LYS A 73 -9.02 -6.73 -6.58
C LYS A 73 -8.91 -5.21 -6.70
N VAL A 74 -8.04 -4.75 -7.60
CA VAL A 74 -7.93 -3.33 -7.98
C VAL A 74 -8.19 -3.19 -9.46
N LYS A 75 -9.06 -2.24 -9.81
CA LYS A 75 -9.43 -1.89 -11.18
C LYS A 75 -8.74 -0.59 -11.55
N LEU A 76 -7.94 -0.64 -12.61
CA LEU A 76 -7.20 0.50 -13.15
C LEU A 76 -7.64 0.76 -14.59
N LYS A 77 -7.63 2.03 -15.00
CA LYS A 77 -7.73 2.46 -16.38
C LYS A 77 -6.36 2.94 -16.84
N LEU A 78 -5.88 2.41 -17.96
CA LEU A 78 -4.59 2.78 -18.53
C LEU A 78 -4.84 3.66 -19.76
N TYR A 79 -4.25 4.86 -19.77
CA TYR A 79 -4.47 5.79 -20.88
C TYR A 79 -3.26 6.70 -21.09
N LYS A 80 -2.68 6.64 -22.30
CA LYS A 80 -1.58 7.52 -22.75
C LYS A 80 -0.46 7.68 -21.70
N GLY A 81 0.03 6.56 -21.17
CA GLY A 81 1.09 6.55 -20.15
C GLY A 81 0.62 6.83 -18.72
N ASN A 82 -0.68 7.02 -18.48
CA ASN A 82 -1.23 7.23 -17.14
C ASN A 82 -1.91 5.97 -16.60
N ILE A 83 -1.89 5.85 -15.28
CA ILE A 83 -2.64 4.87 -14.51
C ILE A 83 -3.69 5.63 -13.70
N LEU A 84 -4.96 5.33 -13.92
CA LEU A 84 -6.09 5.98 -13.25
C LEU A 84 -6.85 4.95 -12.42
N PHE A 85 -7.09 5.27 -11.15
CA PHE A 85 -7.89 4.43 -10.27
C PHE A 85 -9.36 4.36 -10.73
N ALA A 86 -9.93 3.16 -10.74
CA ALA A 86 -11.33 2.93 -11.15
C ALA A 86 -12.13 2.07 -10.15
N GLY A 87 -11.53 1.67 -9.03
CA GLY A 87 -12.20 0.92 -7.96
C GLY A 87 -11.29 -0.14 -7.33
N ALA A 88 -11.54 -0.45 -6.05
CA ALA A 88 -10.88 -1.54 -5.34
C ALA A 88 -11.87 -2.25 -4.43
N SER A 89 -11.64 -3.54 -4.18
CA SER A 89 -12.41 -4.34 -3.22
C SER A 89 -11.52 -5.37 -2.54
N SER A 90 -11.80 -5.64 -1.27
CA SER A 90 -11.07 -6.61 -0.46
C SER A 90 -12.00 -7.23 0.58
N PRO A 91 -11.87 -8.53 0.89
CA PRO A 91 -12.54 -9.14 2.04
C PRO A 91 -12.03 -8.62 3.39
N TYR A 92 -10.88 -7.95 3.42
CA TYR A 92 -10.25 -7.36 4.61
C TYR A 92 -10.32 -5.83 4.61
N SER A 93 -11.21 -5.25 3.81
CA SER A 93 -11.35 -3.80 3.70
C SER A 93 -11.70 -3.19 5.06
N LEU A 94 -10.89 -2.24 5.51
CA LEU A 94 -11.14 -1.43 6.71
C LEU A 94 -12.15 -0.30 6.44
N TYR A 95 -12.51 -0.07 5.18
CA TYR A 95 -13.56 0.88 4.83
C TYR A 95 -14.91 0.40 5.36
N ASN A 96 -15.52 1.18 6.24
CA ASN A 96 -16.88 0.99 6.71
C ASN A 96 -17.77 2.10 6.13
N GLN A 97 -18.68 1.72 5.24
CA GLN A 97 -19.58 2.65 4.57
C GLN A 97 -20.54 3.36 5.54
N GLU A 98 -20.96 2.70 6.62
CA GLU A 98 -21.86 3.29 7.62
C GLU A 98 -21.16 4.41 8.40
N LEU A 99 -19.87 4.24 8.73
CA LEU A 99 -19.07 5.27 9.39
C LEU A 99 -18.63 6.41 8.43
N ALA A 100 -18.58 6.13 7.13
CA ALA A 100 -18.14 7.09 6.11
C ALA A 100 -19.28 7.93 5.51
N THR A 101 -20.54 7.54 5.73
CA THR A 101 -21.69 8.25 5.16
C THR A 101 -22.15 9.35 6.11
N PHE A 102 -22.26 10.58 5.61
CA PHE A 102 -22.88 11.70 6.32
C PHE A 102 -24.40 11.70 6.19
N SER A 103 -25.04 10.53 6.30
CA SER A 103 -26.51 10.45 6.36
C SER A 103 -26.97 11.07 7.68
N GLN A 104 -28.11 11.76 7.63
CA GLN A 104 -28.53 12.80 8.57
C GLN A 104 -28.71 12.36 10.04
N ASP A 105 -28.73 11.07 10.35
CA ASP A 105 -29.07 10.56 11.68
C ASP A 105 -28.01 9.56 12.19
N ASP A 106 -27.31 9.98 13.26
CA ASP A 106 -26.56 9.19 14.25
C ASP A 106 -25.37 8.35 13.74
N ILE A 107 -24.14 8.49 14.28
CA ILE A 107 -23.56 7.52 15.24
C ILE A 107 -22.28 8.08 15.92
N ILE A 108 -21.92 9.37 15.78
CA ILE A 108 -20.63 9.86 16.33
C ILE A 108 -20.65 10.09 17.86
N THR A 109 -21.78 9.92 18.54
CA THR A 109 -21.87 10.15 19.99
C THR A 109 -22.06 8.85 20.77
N ASN A 110 -21.08 8.50 21.63
CA ASN A 110 -21.15 7.51 22.73
C ASN A 110 -20.71 6.04 22.51
N LYS A 111 -19.49 5.79 21.99
CA LYS A 111 -18.82 4.49 22.28
C LYS A 111 -17.32 4.53 22.57
N MET A 112 -16.72 5.71 22.75
CA MET A 112 -15.31 5.86 23.15
C MET A 112 -15.11 6.08 24.66
N LEU A 113 -16.01 5.56 25.50
CA LEU A 113 -15.84 5.49 26.95
C LEU A 113 -16.48 4.21 27.50
N GLN A 114 -15.83 3.06 27.27
CA GLN A 114 -15.86 1.89 28.14
C GLN A 114 -14.67 0.98 27.83
#